data_AF-A0A3M8TTQ0-F1
#
_entry.id   AF-A0A3M8TTQ0-F1
#
_cell.length_a   1.000
_cell.length_b   1.000
_cell.length_c   1.000
_cell.angle_alpha   90.00
_cell.angle_beta   90.00
_cell.angle_gamma   90.00
#
_symmetry.space_group_name_H-M   'P 1'
#
loop_
_entity.id
_entity.type
_entity.pdbx_description
1 polymer ?
#
loop_
_entity_poly.entity_id
_entity_poly.type
_entity_poly.pdbx_seq_one_letter_code
_entity_poly.pdbx_strand_id
1 'polypeptide(L)'
;MGGGYGPYAAPAPPPPGGGAGRGKGWLWALGGAVVASAVWAGVVFATGGFGGEPKAELAGYTYTRNLCASTDFKAIEDAGYEQKDSSGSSNPRHSASRDPALDSMTCQIDFEPTGASSSDYSSEWLSTTAGLHRKTNPEPEFEAQYRSYEDQRTSSYTYKVSEVDGLGDEAYVVTQQSTSSSDTGAYVILGVREGWMTYQSTWSEYVSSSSSDDPMTADEATEMLEKSARATLAKMKE
;
A
#
# COMPACT_ATOMS: atom_id res chain seq x y z
N MET A 1 -19.50 20.45 -8.85
CA MET A 1 -20.72 20.82 -9.61
C MET A 1 -20.39 20.65 -11.09
N GLY A 2 -20.93 19.76 -11.90
CA GLY A 2 -21.84 18.63 -11.74
C GLY A 2 -21.83 17.92 -13.11
N GLY A 3 -21.12 16.80 -13.22
CA GLY A 3 -21.06 15.98 -14.42
C GLY A 3 -22.19 14.96 -14.39
N GLY A 4 -23.18 15.13 -15.27
CA GLY A 4 -24.34 14.25 -15.35
C GLY A 4 -23.95 12.84 -15.77
N TYR A 5 -24.28 11.88 -14.91
CA TYR A 5 -24.28 10.46 -15.24
C TYR A 5 -25.22 10.21 -16.42
N GLY A 6 -24.67 9.79 -17.56
CA GLY A 6 -25.45 9.26 -18.67
C GLY A 6 -26.16 7.97 -18.22
N PRO A 7 -27.45 7.78 -18.53
CA PRO A 7 -28.15 6.56 -18.15
C PRO A 7 -27.51 5.39 -18.88
N TYR A 8 -26.95 4.44 -18.11
CA TYR A 8 -26.69 3.09 -18.60
C TYR A 8 -27.97 2.58 -19.25
N ALA A 9 -27.92 2.32 -20.55
CA ALA A 9 -29.02 1.68 -21.25
C ALA A 9 -29.22 0.30 -20.63
N ALA A 10 -30.23 0.18 -19.76
CA ALA A 10 -30.69 -1.10 -19.28
C ALA A 10 -31.03 -1.98 -20.49
N PRO A 11 -30.66 -3.29 -20.50
CA PRO A 11 -31.09 -4.19 -21.54
C PRO A 11 -32.63 -4.14 -21.61
N ALA A 12 -33.15 -3.93 -22.82
CA ALA A 12 -34.58 -3.81 -23.05
C ALA A 12 -35.29 -5.04 -22.45
N PRO A 13 -36.41 -4.85 -21.72
CA PRO A 13 -37.18 -5.99 -21.23
C PRO A 13 -37.65 -6.80 -22.44
N PRO A 14 -37.62 -8.15 -22.36
CA PRO A 14 -38.12 -8.97 -23.44
C PRO A 14 -39.57 -8.60 -23.75
N PRO A 15 -40.01 -8.66 -25.02
CA PRO A 15 -41.35 -8.25 -25.38
C PRO A 15 -42.38 -9.08 -24.58
N PRO A 16 -43.49 -8.46 -24.14
CA PRO A 16 -44.51 -9.17 -23.40
C PRO A 16 -45.12 -10.22 -24.34
N GLY A 17 -44.77 -11.48 -24.11
CA GLY A 17 -45.34 -12.62 -24.81
C GLY A 17 -46.85 -12.62 -24.60
N GLY A 18 -47.59 -12.41 -25.69
CA GLY A 18 -49.04 -12.42 -25.73
C GLY A 18 -49.60 -13.68 -25.09
N GLY A 19 -50.64 -13.49 -24.28
CA GLY A 19 -51.25 -14.56 -23.50
C GLY A 19 -51.78 -15.70 -24.35
N ALA A 20 -51.35 -16.93 -24.01
CA ALA A 20 -52.09 -18.14 -24.32
C ALA A 20 -51.78 -19.20 -23.25
N GLY A 21 -52.81 -19.58 -22.48
CA GLY A 21 -52.80 -20.80 -21.66
C GLY A 21 -52.36 -20.64 -20.21
N ARG A 22 -53.34 -20.55 -19.30
CA ARG A 22 -53.17 -20.89 -17.87
C ARG A 22 -52.80 -22.37 -17.76
N GLY A 23 -51.51 -22.65 -17.81
CA GLY A 23 -50.95 -23.98 -17.61
C GLY A 23 -49.75 -24.23 -18.53
N LYS A 24 -48.56 -24.37 -17.95
CA LYS A 24 -47.25 -24.76 -18.55
C LYS A 24 -46.26 -23.64 -18.94
N GLY A 25 -46.63 -22.36 -19.03
CA GLY A 25 -45.66 -21.28 -19.28
C GLY A 25 -44.60 -21.13 -18.17
N TRP A 26 -45.02 -21.33 -16.92
CA TRP A 26 -44.14 -21.41 -15.74
C TRP A 26 -43.07 -22.53 -15.85
N LEU A 27 -43.40 -23.66 -16.48
CA LEU A 27 -42.47 -24.79 -16.59
C LEU A 27 -41.32 -24.48 -17.53
N TRP A 28 -41.57 -23.72 -18.60
CA TRP A 28 -40.54 -23.26 -19.52
C TRP A 28 -39.64 -22.18 -18.88
N ALA A 29 -40.21 -21.27 -18.08
CA ALA A 29 -39.43 -20.29 -17.34
C ALA A 29 -38.50 -20.96 -16.31
N LEU A 30 -39.00 -21.96 -15.56
CA LEU A 30 -38.18 -22.74 -14.64
C LEU A 30 -37.09 -23.55 -15.37
N GLY A 31 -37.43 -24.18 -16.50
CA GLY A 31 -36.46 -24.91 -17.31
C GLY A 31 -35.32 -24.01 -17.80
N GLY A 32 -35.66 -22.80 -18.28
CA GLY A 32 -34.67 -21.80 -18.70
C GLY A 32 -33.77 -21.33 -17.55
N ALA A 33 -34.34 -21.10 -16.37
CA ALA A 33 -33.57 -20.73 -15.17
C ALA A 33 -32.59 -21.82 -14.76
N VAL A 34 -33.01 -23.10 -14.75
CA VAL A 34 -32.14 -24.23 -14.38
C VAL A 34 -30.99 -24.40 -15.36
N VAL A 35 -31.26 -24.30 -16.67
CA VAL A 35 -30.21 -24.42 -17.69
C VAL A 35 -29.22 -23.26 -17.58
N ALA A 36 -29.70 -22.02 -17.40
CA ALA A 36 -28.83 -20.87 -17.19
C ALA A 36 -27.97 -21.03 -15.93
N SER A 37 -28.53 -21.50 -14.82
CA SER A 37 -27.79 -21.78 -13.59
C SER A 37 -26.75 -22.89 -13.77
N ALA A 38 -27.07 -23.95 -14.52
CA ALA A 38 -26.13 -25.03 -14.80
C ALA A 38 -24.98 -24.56 -15.70
N VAL A 39 -25.24 -23.69 -16.68
CA VAL A 39 -24.21 -23.08 -17.53
C VAL A 39 -23.30 -22.18 -16.70
N TRP A 40 -23.86 -21.30 -15.86
CA TRP A 40 -23.06 -20.46 -14.97
C TRP A 40 -22.24 -21.29 -13.97
N ALA A 41 -22.84 -22.30 -13.36
CA ALA A 41 -22.11 -23.22 -12.49
C ALA A 41 -20.96 -23.91 -13.26
N GLY A 42 -21.23 -24.41 -14.48
CA GLY A 42 -20.23 -25.03 -15.35
C GLY A 42 -19.09 -24.09 -15.72
N VAL A 43 -19.39 -22.82 -16.01
CA VAL A 43 -18.36 -21.79 -16.25
C VAL A 43 -17.53 -21.55 -14.99
N VAL A 44 -18.16 -21.37 -13.83
CA VAL A 44 -17.46 -21.18 -12.54
C VAL A 44 -16.56 -22.39 -12.23
N PHE A 45 -17.03 -23.61 -12.50
CA PHE A 45 -16.22 -24.83 -12.34
C PHE A 45 -15.05 -24.87 -13.33
N ALA A 46 -15.26 -24.51 -14.60
CA ALA A 46 -14.24 -24.56 -15.64
C ALA A 46 -13.17 -23.46 -15.48
N THR A 47 -13.54 -22.28 -14.96
CA THR A 47 -12.63 -21.16 -14.73
C THR A 47 -11.92 -21.24 -13.37
N GLY A 48 -12.06 -22.34 -12.63
CA GLY A 48 -11.34 -22.56 -11.38
C GLY A 48 -11.93 -21.85 -10.16
N GLY A 49 -13.23 -21.48 -10.17
CA GLY A 49 -13.91 -20.88 -9.02
C GLY A 49 -13.98 -21.79 -7.77
N PHE A 50 -13.58 -23.05 -7.89
CA PHE A 50 -13.43 -24.02 -6.79
C PHE A 50 -12.04 -24.69 -6.74
N GLY A 51 -11.05 -24.16 -7.49
CA GLY A 51 -9.67 -24.60 -7.33
C GLY A 51 -9.18 -24.31 -5.91
N GLY A 52 -8.40 -25.23 -5.31
CA GLY A 52 -7.87 -25.04 -3.96
C GLY A 52 -7.16 -23.69 -3.84
N GLU A 53 -7.32 -23.03 -2.69
CA GLU A 53 -6.70 -21.73 -2.41
C GLU A 53 -5.20 -21.80 -2.78
N PRO A 54 -4.69 -20.88 -3.64
CA PRO A 54 -3.28 -20.84 -3.95
C PRO A 54 -2.50 -20.76 -2.64
N LYS A 55 -1.49 -21.61 -2.48
CA LYS A 55 -0.69 -21.59 -1.26
C LYS A 55 0.11 -20.29 -1.25
N ALA A 56 -0.14 -19.45 -0.24
CA ALA A 56 0.55 -18.18 -0.10
C ALA A 56 2.07 -18.35 -0.14
N GLU A 57 2.70 -17.66 -1.08
CA GLU A 57 4.15 -17.63 -1.25
C GLU A 57 4.71 -16.44 -0.48
N LEU A 58 4.98 -16.63 0.81
CA LEU A 58 5.48 -15.57 1.67
C LEU A 58 6.98 -15.28 1.49
N ALA A 59 7.66 -15.79 0.45
CA ALA A 59 9.08 -15.54 0.15
C ALA A 59 10.05 -15.65 1.36
N GLY A 60 9.76 -16.53 2.32
CA GLY A 60 10.54 -16.72 3.55
C GLY A 60 10.21 -15.75 4.70
N TYR A 61 9.36 -14.75 4.47
CA TYR A 61 8.94 -13.80 5.49
C TYR A 61 8.05 -14.43 6.55
N THR A 62 8.29 -14.05 7.80
CA THR A 62 7.51 -14.52 8.95
C THR A 62 6.93 -13.37 9.77
N TYR A 63 5.87 -13.67 10.51
CA TYR A 63 5.26 -12.69 11.40
C TYR A 63 6.17 -12.40 12.59
N THR A 64 6.40 -11.12 12.86
CA THR A 64 6.99 -10.61 14.10
C THR A 64 6.00 -9.72 14.84
N ARG A 65 6.08 -9.72 16.18
CA ARG A 65 5.32 -8.78 17.00
C ARG A 65 5.93 -7.38 17.02
N ASN A 66 7.22 -7.28 16.71
CA ASN A 66 7.99 -6.05 16.79
C ASN A 66 8.73 -5.85 15.46
N LEU A 67 8.10 -5.12 14.54
CA LEU A 67 8.73 -4.78 13.25
C LEU A 67 9.92 -3.85 13.44
N CYS A 68 9.90 -2.97 14.45
CA CYS A 68 11.02 -2.06 14.72
C CYS A 68 12.32 -2.78 15.06
N ALA A 69 12.25 -4.01 15.60
CA ALA A 69 13.45 -4.82 15.84
C ALA A 69 14.08 -5.33 14.53
N SER A 70 13.30 -5.44 13.46
CA SER A 70 13.76 -5.83 12.13
C SER A 70 14.06 -4.63 11.25
N THR A 71 13.42 -3.48 11.48
CA THR A 71 13.67 -2.24 10.73
C THR A 71 15.11 -1.79 10.93
N ASP A 72 15.81 -1.58 9.82
CA ASP A 72 17.18 -1.07 9.81
C ASP A 72 17.18 0.45 9.75
N PHE A 73 17.65 1.09 10.82
CA PHE A 73 17.73 2.55 10.92
C PHE A 73 19.09 3.10 10.49
N LYS A 74 20.05 2.24 10.13
CA LYS A 74 21.43 2.66 9.93
C LYS A 74 21.58 3.67 8.80
N ALA A 75 20.83 3.51 7.71
CA ALA A 75 20.87 4.47 6.60
C ALA A 75 20.34 5.85 7.01
N ILE A 76 19.41 5.91 7.95
CA ILE A 76 18.85 7.16 8.50
C ILE A 76 19.86 7.80 9.47
N GLU A 77 20.48 6.97 10.32
CA GLU A 77 21.55 7.39 11.23
C GLU A 77 22.78 7.94 10.48
N ASP A 78 23.22 7.23 9.44
CA ASP A 78 24.34 7.64 8.59
C ASP A 78 24.02 8.92 7.80
N ALA A 79 22.73 9.26 7.62
CA ALA A 79 22.28 10.50 7.01
C ALA A 79 22.18 11.68 8.00
N GLY A 80 22.57 11.48 9.27
CA GLY A 80 22.66 12.55 10.27
C GLY A 80 21.44 12.69 11.17
N TYR A 81 20.57 11.68 11.25
CA TYR A 81 19.40 11.70 12.14
C TYR A 81 19.58 10.74 13.31
N GLU A 82 19.15 11.14 14.50
CA GLU A 82 19.12 10.30 15.68
C GLU A 82 17.68 10.08 16.17
N GLN A 83 17.44 8.98 16.87
CA GLN A 83 16.11 8.69 17.40
C GLN A 83 15.75 9.75 18.43
N LYS A 84 14.58 10.37 18.26
CA LYS A 84 14.16 11.43 19.16
C LYS A 84 13.88 10.89 20.56
N ASP A 85 14.47 11.55 21.57
CA ASP A 85 14.20 11.23 22.96
C ASP A 85 12.73 11.54 23.32
N SER A 86 11.95 10.49 23.62
CA SER A 86 10.55 10.68 23.99
C SER A 86 10.40 10.78 25.51
N SER A 87 10.10 11.99 26.01
CA SER A 87 9.74 12.22 27.41
C SER A 87 8.30 11.76 27.70
N GLY A 88 8.09 10.43 27.76
CA GLY A 88 6.85 9.82 28.25
C GLY A 88 6.08 8.94 27.25
N SER A 89 6.55 8.80 26.01
CA SER A 89 6.06 7.80 25.05
C SER A 89 7.16 6.78 24.78
N SER A 90 6.81 5.55 24.38
CA SER A 90 7.80 4.67 23.76
C SER A 90 8.14 5.21 22.36
N ASN A 91 9.42 5.42 22.06
CA ASN A 91 9.96 5.60 20.72
C ASN A 91 11.11 4.61 20.57
N PRO A 92 11.12 3.72 19.56
CA PRO A 92 10.09 3.52 18.54
C PRO A 92 8.79 2.88 19.07
N ARG A 93 7.71 3.00 18.32
CA ARG A 93 6.40 2.37 18.56
C ARG A 93 6.16 1.25 17.55
N HIS A 94 5.63 0.13 18.00
CA HIS A 94 5.26 -0.97 17.10
C HIS A 94 3.86 -1.50 17.43
N SER A 95 3.19 -2.03 16.41
CA SER A 95 1.97 -2.81 16.60
C SER A 95 1.92 -3.93 15.56
N ALA A 96 1.30 -5.06 15.93
CA ALA A 96 1.18 -6.20 15.03
C ALA A 96 -0.12 -6.96 15.29
N SER A 97 -0.79 -7.36 14.21
CA SER A 97 -2.01 -8.16 14.21
C SER A 97 -1.82 -9.42 13.38
N ARG A 98 -2.39 -10.53 13.86
CA ARG A 98 -2.39 -11.81 13.16
C ARG A 98 -3.84 -12.14 12.79
N ASP A 99 -4.08 -12.35 11.51
CA ASP A 99 -5.38 -12.77 10.98
C ASP A 99 -5.17 -13.95 10.02
N PRO A 100 -6.11 -14.91 9.92
CA PRO A 100 -6.00 -16.00 8.97
C PRO A 100 -5.82 -15.57 7.50
N ALA A 101 -6.22 -14.35 7.13
CA ALA A 101 -6.07 -13.80 5.78
C ALA A 101 -4.84 -12.89 5.61
N LEU A 102 -4.50 -12.10 6.64
CA LEU A 102 -3.45 -11.09 6.56
C LEU A 102 -2.78 -10.87 7.92
N ASP A 103 -1.48 -11.12 8.01
CA ASP A 103 -0.72 -10.58 9.14
C ASP A 103 -0.30 -9.15 8.83
N SER A 104 -0.47 -8.24 9.77
CA SER A 104 -0.05 -6.84 9.63
C SER A 104 0.91 -6.47 10.75
N MET A 105 1.99 -5.78 10.41
CA MET A 105 3.06 -5.38 11.32
C MET A 105 3.43 -3.94 11.01
N THR A 106 3.66 -3.13 12.04
CA THR A 106 3.99 -1.71 11.89
C THR A 106 5.12 -1.32 12.82
N CYS A 107 5.93 -0.37 12.37
CA CYS A 107 6.91 0.35 13.16
C CYS A 107 6.76 1.85 12.87
N GLN A 108 6.74 2.67 13.90
CA GLN A 108 6.76 4.12 13.79
C GLN A 108 7.87 4.64 14.67
N ILE A 109 8.69 5.53 14.13
CA ILE A 109 9.81 6.11 14.86
C ILE A 109 9.90 7.60 14.52
N ASP A 110 10.05 8.40 15.57
CA ASP A 110 10.30 9.83 15.47
C ASP A 110 11.82 10.04 15.54
N PHE A 111 12.35 10.86 14.64
CA PHE A 111 13.76 11.22 14.56
C PHE A 111 13.94 12.72 14.86
N GLU A 112 15.19 13.13 15.05
CA GLU A 112 15.64 14.51 15.03
C GLU A 112 17.03 14.60 14.39
N PRO A 113 17.43 15.75 13.81
CA PRO A 113 18.80 15.95 13.35
C PRO A 113 19.79 15.74 14.49
N THR A 114 20.93 15.12 14.19
CA THR A 114 21.97 14.84 15.20
C THR A 114 22.49 16.13 15.80
N GLY A 115 22.38 16.27 17.11
CA GLY A 115 22.78 17.51 17.81
C GLY A 115 21.80 18.67 17.63
N ALA A 116 20.56 18.39 17.23
CA ALA A 116 19.49 19.38 17.16
C ALA A 116 19.35 20.16 18.48
N SER A 117 19.14 21.47 18.36
CA SER A 117 18.87 22.31 19.52
C SER A 117 17.37 22.35 19.81
N SER A 118 16.98 22.62 21.05
CA SER A 118 15.56 22.80 21.41
C SER A 118 14.86 23.98 20.71
N SER A 119 15.61 24.83 20.00
CA SER A 119 15.10 25.94 19.21
C SER A 119 14.86 25.60 17.73
N ASP A 120 15.37 24.47 17.25
CA ASP A 120 15.16 24.02 15.87
C ASP A 120 13.80 23.34 15.79
N TYR A 121 12.89 23.91 14.99
CA TYR A 121 11.61 23.28 14.74
C TYR A 121 11.73 22.38 13.52
N SER A 122 11.84 21.08 13.79
CA SER A 122 11.88 20.02 12.81
C SER A 122 10.94 18.88 13.23
N SER A 123 10.41 18.14 12.26
CA SER A 123 9.56 16.97 12.49
C SER A 123 9.91 15.89 11.48
N GLU A 124 10.64 14.89 11.95
CA GLU A 124 11.14 13.78 11.16
C GLU A 124 10.52 12.49 11.67
N TRP A 125 9.88 11.72 10.81
CA TRP A 125 9.39 10.40 11.20
C TRP A 125 9.46 9.39 10.06
N LEU A 126 9.66 8.14 10.45
CA LEU A 126 9.61 6.97 9.59
C LEU A 126 8.48 6.06 10.04
N SER A 127 7.54 5.74 9.15
CA SER A 127 6.55 4.67 9.37
C SER A 127 6.83 3.54 8.42
N THR A 128 7.03 2.36 8.97
CA THR A 128 7.19 1.12 8.22
C THR A 128 6.00 0.21 8.49
N THR A 129 5.45 -0.38 7.44
CA THR A 129 4.38 -1.39 7.52
C THR A 129 4.77 -2.60 6.69
N ALA A 130 4.48 -3.79 7.20
CA ALA A 130 4.60 -5.03 6.46
C ALA A 130 3.33 -5.87 6.59
N GLY A 131 2.90 -6.45 5.48
CA GLY A 131 1.73 -7.30 5.34
C GLY A 131 2.13 -8.66 4.78
N LEU A 132 1.73 -9.75 5.46
CA LEU A 132 1.88 -11.11 4.94
C LEU A 132 0.51 -11.61 4.52
N HIS A 133 0.23 -11.56 3.22
CA HIS A 133 -1.05 -11.98 2.68
C HIS A 133 -1.07 -13.51 2.63
N ARG A 134 -2.01 -14.13 3.34
CA ARG A 134 -2.10 -15.59 3.51
C ARG A 134 -3.19 -16.23 2.63
N LYS A 135 -4.11 -15.41 2.10
CA LYS A 135 -5.27 -15.88 1.32
C LYS A 135 -5.46 -15.20 -0.03
N THR A 136 -4.95 -13.97 -0.20
CA THR A 136 -5.11 -13.19 -1.42
C THR A 136 -3.74 -12.83 -1.98
N ASN A 137 -3.53 -13.00 -3.28
CA ASN A 137 -2.32 -12.48 -3.93
C ASN A 137 -2.43 -10.94 -4.02
N PRO A 138 -1.50 -10.17 -3.43
CA PRO A 138 -1.53 -8.70 -3.54
C PRO A 138 -1.09 -8.16 -4.90
N GLU A 139 -0.41 -8.97 -5.74
CA GLU A 139 0.15 -8.57 -7.04
C GLU A 139 -0.83 -7.78 -7.94
N PRO A 140 -2.12 -8.19 -8.14
CA PRO A 140 -3.01 -7.48 -9.05
C PRO A 140 -3.37 -6.06 -8.62
N GLU A 141 -3.20 -5.73 -7.34
CA GLU A 141 -3.56 -4.43 -6.76
C GLU A 141 -2.33 -3.59 -6.39
N PHE A 142 -1.15 -4.21 -6.25
CA PHE A 142 0.02 -3.58 -5.68
C PHE A 142 0.48 -2.36 -6.47
N GLU A 143 0.73 -2.50 -7.78
CA GLU A 143 1.07 -1.35 -8.63
C GLU A 143 -0.02 -0.27 -8.60
N ALA A 144 -1.29 -0.68 -8.71
CA ALA A 144 -2.41 0.25 -8.77
C ALA A 144 -2.51 1.14 -7.52
N GLN A 145 -2.16 0.60 -6.34
CA GLN A 145 -2.10 1.37 -5.10
C GLN A 145 -1.12 2.54 -5.21
N TYR A 146 0.09 2.32 -5.73
CA TYR A 146 1.10 3.39 -5.86
C TYR A 146 0.80 4.32 -7.03
N ARG A 147 0.41 3.79 -8.20
CA ARG A 147 0.05 4.61 -9.37
C ARG A 147 -1.12 5.55 -9.10
N SER A 148 -2.03 5.20 -8.17
CA SER A 148 -3.12 6.10 -7.77
C SER A 148 -2.65 7.45 -7.21
N TYR A 149 -1.41 7.57 -6.72
CA TYR A 149 -0.83 8.84 -6.28
C TYR A 149 -0.63 9.83 -7.43
N GLU A 150 -0.43 9.36 -8.67
CA GLU A 150 -0.26 10.24 -9.85
C GLU A 150 -1.52 11.10 -10.12
N ASP A 151 -2.69 10.55 -9.75
CA ASP A 151 -3.98 11.22 -9.84
C ASP A 151 -4.25 12.14 -8.64
N GLN A 152 -3.52 11.97 -7.53
CA GLN A 152 -3.67 12.79 -6.34
C GLN A 152 -3.04 14.16 -6.56
N ARG A 153 -3.87 15.20 -6.47
CA ARG A 153 -3.44 16.59 -6.55
C ARG A 153 -4.12 17.41 -5.47
N THR A 154 -3.33 18.19 -4.75
CA THR A 154 -3.83 19.22 -3.84
C THR A 154 -3.51 20.60 -4.40
N SER A 155 -3.92 21.67 -3.70
CA SER A 155 -3.50 23.02 -4.07
C SER A 155 -1.99 23.25 -3.93
N SER A 156 -1.31 22.43 -3.13
CA SER A 156 0.07 22.67 -2.67
C SER A 156 1.05 21.60 -3.10
N TYR A 157 0.55 20.43 -3.51
CA TYR A 157 1.36 19.26 -3.81
C TYR A 157 0.82 18.46 -4.97
N THR A 158 1.74 17.90 -5.75
CA THR A 158 1.53 16.78 -6.66
C THR A 158 2.45 15.64 -6.27
N TYR A 159 2.16 14.43 -6.75
CA TYR A 159 3.03 13.28 -6.52
C TYR A 159 3.61 12.77 -7.82
N LYS A 160 4.84 12.28 -7.75
CA LYS A 160 5.51 11.55 -8.83
C LYS A 160 5.72 10.12 -8.35
N VAL A 161 5.42 9.15 -9.21
CA VAL A 161 5.65 7.74 -8.95
C VAL A 161 6.72 7.23 -9.90
N SER A 162 7.69 6.49 -9.38
CA SER A 162 8.75 5.85 -10.18
C SER A 162 8.92 4.39 -9.74
N GLU A 163 9.30 3.52 -10.67
CA GLU A 163 9.68 2.14 -10.34
C GLU A 163 11.07 2.10 -9.72
N VAL A 164 11.31 1.11 -8.85
CA VAL A 164 12.59 0.86 -8.19
C VAL A 164 13.07 -0.54 -8.55
N ASP A 165 14.22 -0.62 -9.20
CA ASP A 165 14.79 -1.89 -9.65
C ASP A 165 15.50 -2.67 -8.54
N GLY A 166 15.39 -3.99 -8.61
CA GLY A 166 16.16 -4.91 -7.79
C GLY A 166 15.77 -4.94 -6.31
N LEU A 167 14.56 -4.51 -5.96
CA LEU A 167 14.00 -4.59 -4.60
C LEU A 167 12.67 -5.37 -4.64
N GLY A 168 12.67 -6.58 -4.09
CA GLY A 168 11.53 -7.48 -4.20
C GLY A 168 11.27 -7.95 -5.65
N ASP A 169 10.03 -8.37 -5.91
CA ASP A 169 9.54 -8.67 -7.26
C ASP A 169 9.16 -7.39 -8.02
N GLU A 170 8.60 -6.42 -7.30
CA GLU A 170 8.27 -5.08 -7.80
C GLU A 170 8.33 -4.06 -6.65
N ALA A 171 8.76 -2.84 -6.95
CA ALA A 171 8.83 -1.76 -6.00
C ALA A 171 8.57 -0.41 -6.66
N TYR A 172 7.97 0.50 -5.90
CA TYR A 172 7.59 1.83 -6.35
C TYR A 172 7.96 2.87 -5.30
N VAL A 173 8.48 4.00 -5.75
CA VAL A 173 8.68 5.18 -4.93
C VAL A 173 7.68 6.26 -5.31
N VAL A 174 7.03 6.86 -4.31
CA VAL A 174 6.19 8.04 -4.44
C VAL A 174 6.90 9.21 -3.79
N THR A 175 7.16 10.27 -4.54
CA THR A 175 7.75 11.50 -4.03
C THR A 175 6.74 12.64 -4.11
N GLN A 176 6.58 13.38 -3.02
CA GLN A 176 5.79 14.60 -3.01
C GLN A 176 6.59 15.73 -3.68
N GLN A 177 5.92 16.51 -4.52
CA GLN A 177 6.49 17.68 -5.18
C GLN A 177 5.69 18.90 -4.75
N SER A 178 6.38 19.87 -4.14
CA SER A 178 5.78 21.16 -3.82
C SER A 178 5.43 21.92 -5.10
N THR A 179 4.26 22.58 -5.11
CA THR A 179 3.90 23.51 -6.18
C THR A 179 4.50 24.92 -5.96
N SER A 180 5.13 25.15 -4.80
CA SER A 180 5.87 26.37 -4.45
C SER A 180 7.38 26.13 -4.46
N SER A 181 8.16 27.17 -4.71
CA SER A 181 9.62 27.12 -4.84
C SER A 181 10.40 26.94 -3.52
N SER A 182 9.71 26.64 -2.42
CA SER A 182 10.30 26.53 -1.09
C SER A 182 10.16 25.10 -0.62
N ASP A 183 11.23 24.32 -0.78
CA ASP A 183 11.33 22.98 -0.24
C ASP A 183 11.51 23.08 1.28
N THR A 184 10.59 22.49 2.03
CA THR A 184 10.55 22.55 3.50
C THR A 184 10.70 21.17 4.11
N GLY A 185 11.16 20.18 3.33
CA GLY A 185 11.25 18.77 3.74
C GLY A 185 10.93 17.79 2.62
N ALA A 186 11.33 16.53 2.82
CA ALA A 186 10.98 15.42 1.94
C ALA A 186 9.78 14.63 2.46
N TYR A 187 8.88 14.25 1.56
CA TYR A 187 7.86 13.21 1.81
C TYR A 187 7.99 12.13 0.74
N VAL A 188 8.41 10.94 1.16
CA VAL A 188 8.73 9.81 0.28
C VAL A 188 8.08 8.53 0.82
N ILE A 189 7.40 7.80 -0.06
CA ILE A 189 6.87 6.47 0.22
C ILE A 189 7.61 5.48 -0.67
N LEU A 190 8.21 4.45 -0.08
CA LEU A 190 8.76 3.30 -0.80
C LEU A 190 7.90 2.08 -0.51
N GLY A 191 7.31 1.53 -1.56
CA GLY A 191 6.58 0.27 -1.55
C GLY A 191 7.39 -0.87 -2.16
N VAL A 192 7.34 -2.05 -1.55
CA VAL A 192 7.95 -3.28 -2.08
C VAL A 192 6.97 -4.44 -1.98
N ARG A 193 6.85 -5.24 -3.03
CA ARG A 193 6.22 -6.57 -2.99
C ARG A 193 7.27 -7.63 -3.26
N GLU A 194 7.25 -8.70 -2.49
CA GLU A 194 8.03 -9.91 -2.78
C GLU A 194 7.19 -11.14 -2.41
N GLY A 195 6.82 -11.93 -3.43
CA GLY A 195 5.76 -12.93 -3.32
C GLY A 195 4.46 -12.28 -2.84
N TRP A 196 3.87 -12.86 -1.79
CA TRP A 196 2.64 -12.38 -1.14
C TRP A 196 2.93 -11.52 0.11
N MET A 197 4.16 -11.02 0.26
CA MET A 197 4.52 -10.02 1.24
C MET A 197 4.49 -8.62 0.59
N THR A 198 3.89 -7.66 1.30
CA THR A 198 3.94 -6.23 0.95
C THR A 198 4.62 -5.46 2.07
N TYR A 199 5.56 -4.59 1.74
CA TYR A 199 6.27 -3.70 2.64
C TYR A 199 6.10 -2.27 2.17
N GLN A 200 5.93 -1.33 3.09
CA GLN A 200 5.92 0.09 2.82
C GLN A 200 6.71 0.82 3.89
N SER A 201 7.64 1.68 3.50
CA SER A 201 8.28 2.66 4.37
C SER A 201 7.97 4.07 3.90
N THR A 202 7.53 4.94 4.81
CA THR A 202 7.22 6.34 4.55
C THR A 202 8.13 7.20 5.39
N TRP A 203 8.94 8.01 4.73
CA TRP A 203 9.70 9.10 5.32
C TRP A 203 8.92 10.40 5.17
N SER A 204 8.84 11.16 6.26
CA SER A 204 8.30 12.51 6.26
C SER A 204 9.21 13.37 7.12
N GLU A 205 9.73 14.42 6.49
CA GLU A 205 10.55 15.44 7.12
C GLU A 205 9.88 16.79 6.92
N TYR A 206 10.01 17.63 7.93
CA TYR A 206 9.68 19.04 7.82
C TYR A 206 10.72 19.85 8.57
N VAL A 207 11.39 20.75 7.86
CA VAL A 207 12.37 21.67 8.42
C VAL A 207 11.84 23.09 8.28
N SER A 208 11.76 23.82 9.39
CA SER A 208 11.30 25.20 9.37
C SER A 208 12.27 26.11 8.61
N SER A 209 11.76 27.14 7.93
CA SER A 209 12.62 28.13 7.26
C SER A 209 13.53 28.94 8.20
N SER A 210 13.32 28.83 9.51
CA SER A 210 14.15 29.44 10.56
C SER A 210 15.21 28.50 11.14
N SER A 211 15.15 27.21 10.78
CA SER A 211 16.15 26.22 11.18
C SER A 211 17.45 26.45 10.41
N SER A 212 18.57 26.03 11.00
CA SER A 212 19.89 26.09 10.33
C SER A 212 20.21 24.84 9.51
N ASP A 213 19.36 23.80 9.62
CA ASP A 213 19.49 22.53 8.91
C ASP A 213 18.88 22.63 7.50
N ASP A 214 19.52 21.96 6.54
CA ASP A 214 18.97 21.78 5.20
C ASP A 214 18.11 20.49 5.17
N PRO A 215 16.86 20.54 4.68
CA PRO A 215 16.06 19.34 4.53
C PRO A 215 16.65 18.39 3.49
N MET A 216 16.40 17.08 3.63
CA MET A 216 16.71 16.13 2.56
C MET A 216 15.97 16.48 1.28
N THR A 217 16.63 16.26 0.16
CA THR A 217 15.95 16.15 -1.12
C THR A 217 15.15 14.85 -1.21
N ALA A 218 14.15 14.81 -2.10
CA ALA A 218 13.40 13.58 -2.35
C ALA A 218 14.28 12.42 -2.84
N ASP A 219 15.33 12.71 -3.60
CA ASP A 219 16.27 11.70 -4.11
C ASP A 219 17.14 11.12 -2.97
N GLU A 220 17.65 11.96 -2.07
CA GLU A 220 18.40 11.52 -0.88
C GLU A 220 17.53 10.66 0.05
N ALA A 221 16.29 11.10 0.31
CA ALA A 221 15.34 10.34 1.11
C ALA A 221 14.97 9.00 0.44
N THR A 222 14.88 8.95 -0.89
CA THR A 222 14.65 7.71 -1.64
C THR A 222 15.81 6.73 -1.48
N GLU A 223 17.05 7.17 -1.70
CA GLU A 223 18.23 6.31 -1.55
C GLU A 223 18.37 5.78 -0.12
N MET A 224 18.08 6.62 0.87
CA MET A 224 18.06 6.24 2.28
C MET A 224 17.02 5.14 2.55
N LEU A 225 15.78 5.33 2.08
CA LEU A 225 14.71 4.35 2.25
C LEU A 225 15.01 3.03 1.53
N GLU A 226 15.62 3.06 0.34
CA GLU A 226 16.02 1.84 -0.37
C GLU A 226 17.06 1.04 0.41
N LYS A 227 18.08 1.70 0.96
CA LYS A 227 19.12 1.05 1.79
C LYS A 227 18.51 0.44 3.04
N SER A 228 17.67 1.20 3.74
CA SER A 228 16.94 0.74 4.94
C SER A 228 16.03 -0.46 4.61
N ALA A 229 15.26 -0.39 3.52
CA ALA A 229 14.35 -1.45 3.10
C ALA A 229 15.12 -2.74 2.76
N ARG A 230 16.21 -2.66 1.99
CA ARG A 230 17.04 -3.84 1.65
C ARG A 230 17.52 -4.59 2.91
N ALA A 231 18.05 -3.85 3.88
CA ALA A 231 18.54 -4.43 5.13
C ALA A 231 17.38 -4.96 6.01
N THR A 232 16.26 -4.24 6.08
CA THR A 232 15.06 -4.64 6.82
C THR A 232 14.47 -5.93 6.27
N LEU A 233 14.27 -6.00 4.96
CA LEU A 233 13.70 -7.17 4.28
C LEU A 233 14.59 -8.40 4.44
N ALA A 234 15.92 -8.25 4.42
CA ALA A 234 16.84 -9.34 4.72
C ALA A 234 16.63 -9.89 6.15
N LYS A 235 16.58 -9.02 7.16
CA LYS A 235 16.36 -9.40 8.57
C LYS A 235 14.99 -10.05 8.80
N MET A 236 13.97 -9.69 8.04
CA MET A 236 12.62 -10.27 8.17
C MET A 236 12.50 -11.71 7.66
N LYS A 237 13.52 -12.21 6.93
CA LYS A 237 13.60 -13.60 6.45
C LYS A 237 14.37 -14.53 7.39
N GLU A 238 14.98 -13.99 8.45
CA GLU A 238 15.73 -14.73 9.47
C GLU A 238 14.81 -15.26 10.58
#